data_AF-A0A259FM95-F1
#
_entry.id   AF-A0A259FM95-F1
#
_cell.length_a   1.000
_cell.length_b   1.000
_cell.length_c   1.000
_cell.angle_alpha   90.00
_cell.angle_beta   90.00
_cell.angle_gamma   90.00
#
_symmetry.space_group_name_H-M   'P 1'
#
loop_
_entity.id
_entity.type
_entity.pdbx_description
1 polymer ?
#
loop_
_entity_poly.entity_id
_entity_poly.type
_entity_poly.pdbx_seq_one_letter_code
_entity_poly.pdbx_strand_id
1 'polypeptide(L)'
;MQLNPSEISELIKSRISEMGVDSQLRNEGTVISVTDGICRVHGLSGVMQGEMLEFPNNTIGLALNLERDSVGAVVLGEYTHIKEGDPVKCTGR
;
A
#
# COMPACT_ATOMS: atom_id res chain seq x y z
N MET A 1 32.08 -21.37 1.12
CA MET A 1 31.79 -20.00 0.67
C MET A 1 31.59 -19.14 1.90
N GLN A 2 32.60 -18.34 2.26
CA GLN A 2 32.52 -17.41 3.39
C GLN A 2 31.72 -16.20 2.92
N LEU A 3 30.62 -15.87 3.60
CA LEU A 3 29.98 -14.57 3.43
C LEU A 3 30.93 -13.52 4.01
N ASN A 4 31.51 -12.69 3.14
CA ASN A 4 32.34 -11.57 3.57
C ASN A 4 31.45 -10.46 4.13
N PRO A 5 31.61 -10.06 5.41
CA PRO A 5 30.78 -9.01 6.03
C PRO A 5 30.86 -7.66 5.30
N SER A 6 31.97 -7.43 4.58
CA SER A 6 32.24 -6.22 3.81
C SER A 6 31.28 -6.05 2.63
N GLU A 7 30.95 -7.13 1.91
CA GLU A 7 30.02 -7.07 0.77
C GLU A 7 28.59 -6.77 1.22
N ILE A 8 28.16 -7.35 2.35
CA ILE A 8 26.85 -7.06 2.95
C ILE A 8 26.79 -5.59 3.40
N SER A 9 27.88 -5.07 3.97
CA SER A 9 27.95 -3.68 4.43
C SER A 9 27.92 -2.68 3.27
N GLU A 10 28.58 -3.01 2.16
CA GLU A 10 28.54 -2.21 0.93
C GLU A 10 27.15 -2.23 0.29
N LEU A 11 26.51 -3.40 0.20
CA LEU A 11 25.15 -3.54 -0.34
C LEU A 11 24.12 -2.71 0.45
N ILE A 12 24.20 -2.74 1.79
CA ILE A 12 23.32 -1.95 2.66
C ILE A 12 23.60 -0.45 2.50
N LYS A 13 24.87 -0.03 2.44
CA LYS A 13 25.25 1.38 2.20
C LYS A 13 24.69 1.89 0.88
N SER A 14 24.82 1.12 -0.20
CA SER A 14 24.30 1.51 -1.52
C SER A 14 22.77 1.65 -1.50
N ARG A 15 22.04 0.73 -0.84
CA ARG A 15 20.57 0.85 -0.67
C ARG A 15 20.15 2.08 0.12
N ILE A 16 20.91 2.45 1.15
CA ILE A 16 20.62 3.65 1.95
C ILE A 16 20.91 4.92 1.12
N SER A 17 21.97 4.94 0.32
CA SER A 17 22.29 6.07 -0.57
C SER A 17 21.27 6.26 -1.69
N GLU A 18 20.64 5.18 -2.17
CA GLU A 18 19.58 5.22 -3.19
C GLU A 18 18.18 5.49 -2.63
N MET A 19 17.98 5.46 -1.31
CA MET A 19 16.73 5.88 -0.68
C MET A 19 16.60 7.41 -0.74
N GLY A 20 16.32 7.92 -1.95
CA GLY A 20 15.84 9.28 -2.15
C GLY A 20 14.55 9.47 -1.36
N VAL A 21 14.56 10.43 -0.43
CA VAL A 21 13.37 10.88 0.30
C VAL A 21 12.53 11.69 -0.68
N ASP A 22 11.92 11.00 -1.64
CA ASP A 22 10.96 11.63 -2.53
C ASP A 22 9.66 11.79 -1.75
N SER A 23 9.23 13.03 -1.55
CA SER A 23 7.95 13.32 -0.92
C SER A 23 6.85 12.94 -1.91
N GLN A 24 6.57 11.65 -2.04
CA GLN A 24 5.45 11.17 -2.83
C GLN A 24 4.19 11.85 -2.29
N LEU A 25 3.48 12.58 -3.16
CA LEU A 25 2.18 13.15 -2.82
C LEU A 25 1.36 12.04 -2.16
N ARG A 26 0.96 12.27 -0.91
CA ARG A 26 0.33 11.27 -0.05
C ARG A 26 -1.03 10.87 -0.64
N ASN A 27 -1.04 9.89 -1.53
CA ASN A 27 -2.22 9.12 -1.88
C ASN A 27 -2.44 8.05 -0.80
N GLU A 28 -2.56 8.52 0.45
CA GLU A 28 -2.93 7.70 1.61
C GLU A 28 -4.42 7.89 1.87
N GLY A 29 -5.11 6.79 2.16
CA GLY A 29 -6.51 6.77 2.54
C GLY A 29 -6.70 6.01 3.85
N THR A 30 -7.94 5.95 4.32
CA THR A 30 -8.30 5.30 5.58
C THR A 30 -9.47 4.35 5.37
N VAL A 31 -9.35 3.12 5.86
CA VAL A 31 -10.44 2.14 5.79
C VAL A 31 -11.62 2.62 6.65
N ILE A 32 -12.79 2.75 6.04
CA ILE A 32 -14.06 3.06 6.71
C ILE A 32 -14.73 1.79 7.20
N SER A 33 -14.75 0.74 6.36
CA SER A 33 -15.42 -0.53 6.65
C SER A 33 -14.81 -1.66 5.85
N VAL A 34 -14.86 -2.88 6.41
CA VAL A 34 -14.46 -4.13 5.73
C VAL A 34 -15.60 -5.13 5.83
N THR A 35 -16.03 -5.69 4.71
CA THR A 35 -17.09 -6.71 4.65
C THR A 35 -16.76 -7.74 3.58
N ASP A 36 -16.58 -9.00 3.98
CA ASP A 36 -16.32 -10.14 3.08
C ASP A 36 -15.27 -9.88 1.99
N GLY A 37 -14.14 -9.27 2.37
CA GLY A 37 -13.05 -8.95 1.44
C GLY A 37 -13.26 -7.69 0.58
N ILE A 38 -14.36 -6.96 0.80
CA ILE A 38 -14.61 -5.64 0.22
C ILE A 38 -14.32 -4.57 1.27
N CYS A 39 -13.38 -3.69 0.98
CA CYS A 39 -13.03 -2.54 1.81
C CYS A 39 -13.61 -1.26 1.21
N ARG A 40 -14.15 -0.39 2.06
CA ARG A 40 -14.40 1.01 1.70
C ARG A 40 -13.31 1.88 2.28
N VAL A 41 -12.69 2.70 1.44
CA VAL A 41 -11.59 3.57 1.81
C VAL A 41 -12.01 5.01 1.60
N HIS A 42 -11.78 5.88 2.59
CA HIS A 42 -11.92 7.31 2.45
C HIS A 42 -10.61 7.94 1.96
N GLY A 43 -10.69 8.94 1.09
CA GLY A 43 -9.52 9.60 0.53
C GLY A 43 -9.08 8.98 -0.80
N LEU A 44 -7.77 8.80 -0.97
CA LEU A 44 -7.17 8.29 -2.22
C LEU A 44 -7.55 9.14 -3.46
N SER A 45 -7.46 10.47 -3.38
CA SER A 45 -7.91 11.38 -4.44
C SER A 45 -7.26 11.18 -5.80
N GLY A 46 -6.09 10.53 -5.85
CA GLY A 46 -5.35 10.24 -7.08
C GLY A 46 -5.43 8.80 -7.56
N VAL A 47 -6.29 7.95 -6.97
CA VAL A 47 -6.40 6.54 -7.37
C VAL A 47 -7.13 6.38 -8.70
N MET A 48 -6.66 5.45 -9.51
CA MET A 48 -7.33 5.04 -10.75
C MET A 48 -8.15 3.76 -10.55
N GLN A 49 -9.19 3.60 -11.37
CA GLN A 49 -9.96 2.35 -11.37
C GLN A 49 -9.06 1.22 -11.87
N GLY A 50 -9.04 0.12 -11.14
CA GLY A 50 -8.18 -1.04 -11.41
C GLY A 50 -6.74 -0.88 -10.91
N GLU A 51 -6.42 0.17 -10.16
CA GLU A 51 -5.11 0.35 -9.55
C GLU A 51 -4.93 -0.58 -8.34
N MET A 52 -3.69 -1.02 -8.12
CA MET A 52 -3.31 -1.76 -6.92
C MET A 52 -3.20 -0.84 -5.70
N LEU A 53 -3.87 -1.26 -4.63
CA LEU A 53 -3.83 -0.64 -3.31
C LEU A 53 -3.04 -1.51 -2.35
N GLU A 54 -2.26 -0.88 -1.49
CA GLU A 54 -1.50 -1.55 -0.44
C GLU A 54 -2.15 -1.31 0.91
N PHE A 55 -2.55 -2.41 1.54
CA PHE A 55 -3.10 -2.49 2.88
C PHE A 55 -2.00 -2.87 3.88
N PRO A 56 -2.26 -2.76 5.20
CA PRO A 56 -1.33 -3.24 6.21
C PRO A 56 -0.93 -4.72 5.98
N ASN A 57 0.24 -5.11 6.48
CA ASN A 57 0.80 -6.46 6.31
C ASN A 57 1.13 -6.87 4.85
N ASN A 58 1.41 -5.89 3.97
CA ASN A 58 1.73 -6.11 2.55
C ASN A 58 0.58 -6.79 1.77
N THR A 59 -0.66 -6.58 2.21
CA THR A 59 -1.82 -7.12 1.52
C THR A 59 -2.16 -6.22 0.35
N ILE A 60 -2.34 -6.81 -0.82
CA ILE A 60 -2.72 -6.08 -2.03
C ILE A 60 -4.25 -6.07 -2.13
N GLY A 61 -4.81 -4.97 -2.59
CA GLY A 61 -6.18 -4.91 -3.08
C GLY A 61 -6.27 -4.20 -4.42
N LEU A 62 -7.46 -4.23 -5.00
CA LEU A 62 -7.76 -3.62 -6.29
C LEU A 62 -8.85 -2.59 -6.11
N ALA A 63 -8.61 -1.36 -6.56
CA ALA A 63 -9.64 -0.32 -6.59
C ALA A 63 -10.67 -0.65 -7.68
N LEU A 64 -11.94 -0.83 -7.31
CA LEU A 64 -13.02 -1.16 -8.25
C LEU A 64 -13.96 0.01 -8.50
N ASN A 65 -14.49 0.59 -7.43
CA ASN A 65 -15.48 1.65 -7.50
C ASN A 65 -14.90 2.95 -6.96
N LEU A 66 -14.92 4.01 -7.77
CA LEU A 66 -14.54 5.35 -7.35
C LEU A 66 -15.81 6.18 -7.13
N GLU A 67 -16.23 6.30 -5.88
CA GLU A 67 -17.30 7.21 -5.48
C GLU A 67 -16.72 8.60 -5.19
N ARG A 68 -17.59 9.61 -4.98
CA ARG A 68 -17.14 10.99 -4.75
C ARG A 68 -16.28 11.12 -3.49
N ASP A 69 -16.67 10.42 -2.43
CA ASP A 69 -16.06 10.53 -1.10
C ASP A 69 -15.51 9.19 -0.59
N SER A 70 -15.61 8.12 -1.39
CA SER A 70 -15.14 6.79 -0.99
C SER A 70 -14.66 5.96 -2.19
N VAL A 71 -13.77 5.02 -1.91
CA VAL A 71 -13.23 4.07 -2.90
C VAL A 71 -13.55 2.67 -2.42
N GLY A 72 -14.28 1.93 -3.24
CA GLY A 72 -14.52 0.50 -3.06
C GLY A 72 -13.33 -0.28 -3.59
N ALA A 73 -12.68 -1.05 -2.70
CA ALA A 73 -11.54 -1.88 -3.01
C ALA A 73 -11.82 -3.34 -2.66
N VAL A 74 -11.33 -4.28 -3.47
CA VAL A 74 -11.36 -5.71 -3.16
C VAL A 74 -9.99 -6.15 -2.70
N VAL A 75 -9.94 -6.85 -1.57
CA VAL A 75 -8.71 -7.40 -1.00
C VAL A 75 -8.34 -8.67 -1.75
N LEU A 76 -7.10 -8.72 -2.25
CA LEU A 76 -6.52 -9.89 -2.91
C LEU A 76 -5.69 -10.66 -1.88
N GLY A 77 -6.37 -11.41 -1.02
CA GLY A 77 -5.72 -12.22 0.00
C GLY A 77 -6.55 -12.35 1.27
N GLU A 78 -5.85 -12.53 2.40
CA GLU A 78 -6.49 -12.59 3.71
C GLU A 78 -6.93 -11.17 4.14
N TYR A 79 -8.21 -10.98 4.47
CA TYR A 79 -8.74 -9.68 4.90
C TYR A 79 -8.97 -9.58 6.42
N THR A 80 -8.74 -10.66 7.17
CA THR A 80 -9.04 -10.79 8.61
C THR A 80 -8.26 -9.81 9.49
N HIS A 81 -7.08 -9.38 9.02
CA HIS A 81 -6.21 -8.47 9.74
C HIS A 81 -6.52 -6.99 9.48
N ILE A 82 -7.31 -6.68 8.44
CA ILE A 82 -7.65 -5.31 8.06
C ILE A 82 -8.81 -4.84 8.93
N LYS A 83 -8.66 -3.64 9.51
CA LYS A 83 -9.66 -3.03 10.39
C LYS A 83 -10.00 -1.61 9.94
N GLU A 84 -11.13 -1.13 10.44
CA GLU A 84 -11.51 0.27 10.29
C GLU A 84 -10.43 1.18 10.91
N GLY A 85 -10.11 2.26 10.22
CA GLY A 85 -9.03 3.18 10.60
C GLY A 85 -7.65 2.83 10.03
N ASP A 86 -7.49 1.66 9.40
CA ASP A 86 -6.19 1.29 8.84
C ASP A 86 -5.80 2.18 7.65
N PRO A 87 -4.50 2.51 7.51
CA PRO A 87 -4.01 3.28 6.38
C PRO A 87 -3.95 2.40 5.12
N VAL A 88 -4.36 2.96 4.00
CA VAL A 88 -4.27 2.33 2.67
C VAL A 88 -3.45 3.24 1.77
N LYS A 89 -2.57 2.68 0.94
CA LYS A 89 -1.73 3.46 0.03
C LYS A 89 -2.00 3.09 -1.42
N CYS A 90 -2.03 4.08 -2.29
CA CYS A 90 -1.94 3.86 -3.74
C CYS A 90 -0.52 3.44 -4.11
N THR A 91 -0.41 2.43 -4.96
CA THR A 91 0.90 1.99 -5.48
C THR A 91 1.26 2.66 -6.80
N GLY A 92 0.31 3.34 -7.47
CA GLY A 92 0.51 3.98 -8.77
C GLY A 92 0.66 2.98 -9.92
N ARG A 93 0.19 1.74 -9.74
CA ARG A 93 0.37 0.61 -10.66
C ARG A 93 -0.93 -0.06 -11.05
#